data_AF-A0A4Y1S222-F1
#
_entry.id   AF-A0A4Y1S222-F1
#
_cell.length_a   1.000
_cell.length_b   1.000
_cell.length_c   1.000
_cell.angle_alpha   90.00
_cell.angle_beta   90.00
_cell.angle_gamma   90.00
#
_symmetry.space_group_name_H-M   'P 1'
#
loop_
_entity.id
_entity.type
_entity.pdbx_description
1 polymer ?
#
loop_
_entity_poly.entity_id
_entity_poly.type
_entity_poly.pdbx_seq_one_letter_code
_entity_poly.pdbx_strand_id
1 'polypeptide(L)' 'MVAGASVDEFLTSLDLEKYSITFQAEEVDMTALVHMTDEDLKALGIPMTETAKKWCSKQ' A
#
# COMPACT_ATOMS: atom_id res chain seq x y z
N MET A 1 1.25 23.56 2.16
CA MET A 1 0.37 22.57 2.81
C MET A 1 0.84 21.22 2.31
N VAL A 2 1.88 20.68 2.97
CA VAL A 2 2.62 19.50 2.50
C VAL A 2 1.94 18.29 3.11
N ALA A 3 1.48 17.38 2.25
CA ALA A 3 0.82 16.14 2.61
C ALA A 3 1.71 15.37 3.60
N GLY A 4 1.26 15.28 4.85
CA GLY A 4 1.91 14.41 5.81
C GLY A 4 1.43 13.00 5.53
N ALA A 5 2.32 12.16 4.98
CA ALA A 5 2.24 10.70 5.03
C ALA A 5 0.82 10.13 4.87
N SER A 6 0.23 10.29 3.68
CA SER A 6 -1.00 9.60 3.29
C SER A 6 -0.68 8.34 2.52
N VAL A 7 -1.54 7.31 2.63
CA VAL A 7 -1.41 6.03 1.90
C VAL A 7 -1.08 6.25 0.42
N ASP A 8 -1.68 7.29 -0.17
CA ASP A 8 -1.44 7.75 -1.53
C ASP A 8 0.04 8.06 -1.84
N GLU A 9 0.75 8.75 -0.96
CA GLU A 9 2.16 9.13 -1.16
C GLU A 9 3.09 7.91 -1.04
N PHE A 10 2.78 6.99 -0.12
CA PHE A 10 3.51 5.73 0.03
C PHE A 10 3.36 4.86 -1.22
N LEU A 11 2.12 4.72 -1.70
CA LEU A 11 1.81 3.96 -2.90
C LEU A 11 2.41 4.61 -4.14
N THR A 12 2.35 5.95 -4.28
CA THR A 12 3.02 6.68 -5.37
C THR A 12 4.53 6.43 -5.37
N SER A 13 5.17 6.38 -4.19
CA SER A 13 6.60 6.06 -4.06
C SER A 13 6.97 4.62 -4.42
N LEU A 14 5.98 3.73 -4.50
CA LEU A 14 6.09 2.33 -4.91
C LEU A 14 5.58 2.08 -6.34
N ASP A 15 5.09 3.13 -7.03
CA ASP A 15 4.37 3.03 -8.31
C ASP A 15 3.08 2.18 -8.20
N LEU A 16 2.45 2.25 -7.03
CA LEU A 16 1.23 1.57 -6.63
C LEU A 16 0.05 2.53 -6.43
N GLU A 17 0.16 3.80 -6.87
CA GLU A 17 -0.91 4.80 -6.72
C GLU A 17 -2.27 4.32 -7.28
N LYS A 18 -2.25 3.45 -8.30
CA LYS A 18 -3.47 2.83 -8.86
C LYS A 18 -4.24 1.99 -7.84
N TYR A 19 -3.56 1.47 -6.82
CA TYR A 19 -4.18 0.74 -5.73
C TYR A 19 -4.66 1.67 -4.61
N SER A 20 -4.21 2.94 -4.57
CA SER A 20 -4.62 3.94 -3.56
C SER A 20 -6.15 4.03 -3.45
N ILE A 21 -6.84 3.90 -4.58
CA ILE A 21 -8.31 3.86 -4.65
C ILE A 21 -8.88 2.60 -3.96
N THR A 22 -8.27 1.43 -4.16
CA THR A 22 -8.64 0.19 -3.47
C THR A 22 -8.44 0.31 -1.95
N PHE A 23 -7.32 0.90 -1.51
CA PHE A 23 -7.03 1.14 -0.09
C PHE A 23 -8.02 2.10 0.55
N GLN A 24 -8.39 3.17 -0.17
CA GLN A 24 -9.43 4.10 0.28
C GLN A 24 -10.81 3.42 0.36
N ALA A 25 -11.13 2.52 -0.57
CA ALA A 25 -12.39 1.78 -0.57
C ALA A 25 -12.46 0.70 0.53
N GLU A 26 -11.35 0.07 0.88
CA GLU A 26 -11.24 -0.89 1.99
C GLU A 26 -10.97 -0.24 3.35
N GLU A 27 -10.97 1.10 3.43
CA GLU A 27 -10.69 1.87 4.65
C GLU A 27 -9.37 1.48 5.33
N VAL A 28 -8.33 1.30 4.53
CA VAL A 28 -7.01 0.92 5.01
C VAL A 28 -6.18 2.17 5.29
N ASP A 29 -5.87 2.39 6.58
CA ASP A 29 -4.97 3.44 7.04
C ASP A 29 -3.49 3.06 6.94
N MET A 30 -2.60 4.06 7.05
CA MET A 30 -1.13 3.87 7.06
C MET A 30 -0.66 2.78 8.03
N THR A 31 -1.28 2.70 9.21
CA THR A 31 -0.97 1.69 10.24
C THR A 31 -1.32 0.28 9.82
N ALA A 32 -2.46 0.09 9.14
CA ALA A 32 -2.85 -1.20 8.60
C ALA A 32 -1.94 -1.58 7.44
N LEU A 33 -1.62 -0.61 6.58
CA LEU A 33 -0.73 -0.78 5.43
C LEU A 33 0.66 -1.27 5.85
N VAL A 34 1.24 -0.74 6.93
CA VAL A 34 2.54 -1.23 7.46
C VAL A 34 2.43 -2.53 8.26
N HIS A 35 1.23 -3.10 8.45
CA HIS A 35 1.03 -4.38 9.14
C HIS A 35 0.49 -5.48 8.21
N MET A 36 0.26 -5.16 6.93
CA MET A 36 -0.26 -6.11 5.95
C MET A 36 0.76 -7.17 5.59
N THR A 37 0.28 -8.41 5.58
CA THR A 37 1.06 -9.59 5.20
C THR A 37 0.91 -9.88 3.72
N ASP A 38 1.66 -10.86 3.21
CA ASP A 38 1.53 -11.29 1.81
C ASP A 38 0.10 -11.75 1.48
N GLU A 39 -0.64 -12.28 2.46
CA GLU A 39 -2.05 -12.67 2.30
C GLU A 39 -2.97 -11.45 2.12
N ASP A 40 -2.77 -10.40 2.91
CA ASP A 40 -3.56 -9.16 2.82
C ASP A 40 -3.30 -8.44 1.48
N LEU A 41 -2.03 -8.34 1.08
CA LEU A 41 -1.64 -7.76 -0.20
C LEU A 41 -2.29 -8.50 -1.36
N LYS A 42 -2.38 -9.83 -1.26
CA LYS A 42 -3.05 -10.67 -2.26
C LYS A 42 -4.56 -10.42 -2.27
N ALA A 43 -5.20 -10.19 -1.13
CA ALA A 43 -6.61 -9.83 -1.03
C ALA A 43 -6.91 -8.48 -1.69
N LEU A 44 -5.99 -7.51 -1.56
CA LEU A 44 -6.03 -6.20 -2.22
C LEU A 44 -5.77 -6.24 -3.74
N GLY A 45 -5.48 -7.43 -4.29
CA GLY A 45 -5.18 -7.61 -5.71
C GLY A 45 -3.75 -7.22 -6.09
N ILE A 46 -2.84 -7.14 -5.11
CA ILE A 46 -1.41 -6.93 -5.34
C ILE A 46 -0.74 -8.30 -5.53
N PRO A 47 -0.21 -8.61 -6.72
CA PRO A 47 0.45 -9.88 -6.95
C PRO A 47 1.75 -9.98 -6.12
N MET A 48 1.96 -11.16 -5.54
CA MET A 48 2.98 -11.50 -4.55
C MET A 48 4.40 -11.68 -5.15
N THR A 49 4.79 -10.83 -6.10
CA THR A 49 6.05 -10.98 -6.85
C THR A 49 7.05 -9.90 -6.50
N GLU A 50 6.90 -8.70 -7.06
CA GLU A 50 7.90 -7.63 -6.96
C GLU A 50 7.36 -6.39 -6.23
N THR A 51 6.05 -6.17 -6.31
CA THR A 51 5.35 -5.06 -5.66
C THR A 51 5.29 -5.24 -4.14
N ALA A 52 4.94 -6.45 -3.67
CA ALA A 52 4.93 -6.80 -2.24
C ALA A 52 6.35 -6.79 -1.62
N LYS A 53 7.38 -7.17 -2.38
CA LYS A 53 8.77 -7.06 -1.91
C LYS A 53 9.20 -5.62 -1.71
N LYS A 54 8.83 -4.72 -2.63
CA LYS A 54 9.12 -3.28 -2.47
C LYS A 54 8.37 -2.69 -1.28
N TRP A 55 7.17 -3.18 -1.00
CA TRP A 55 6.41 -2.81 0.18
C TRP A 55 7.12 -3.25 1.47
N CYS A 56 7.46 -4.53 1.61
CA CYS A 56 8.16 -5.06 2.78
C CYS A 56 9.54 -4.41 3.00
N SER A 57 10.19 -3.93 1.93
CA SER A 57 11.45 -3.17 2.02
C SER A 57 11.28 -1.71 2.45
N LYS A 58 10.07 -1.15 2.43
CA LYS A 58 9.76 0.23 2.88
C LYS A 58 8.93 0.30 4.17
N GLN A 59 8.49 -0.86 4.67
CA GLN A 59 7.96 -1.07 6.02
C GLN A 59 9.11 -1.18 7.01
#